data_AF-A0A8T5E7I5-F1
#
_entry.id   AF-A0A8T5E7I5-F1
#
_cell.length_a   1.000
_cell.length_b   1.000
_cell.length_c   1.000
_cell.angle_alpha   90.00
_cell.angle_beta   90.00
_cell.angle_gamma   90.00
#
_symmetry.space_group_name_H-M   'P 1'
#
loop_
_entity.id
_entity.type
_entity.pdbx_description
1 polymer ?
#
loop_
_entity_poly.entity_id
_entity_poly.type
_entity_poly.pdbx_seq_one_letter_code
_entity_poly.pdbx_strand_id
1 'polypeptide(L)' 'MDREQVVVVAKLVAYVLIIAGIIMLFAAIMSLITGPGNLVVVGWIIFGVLILGIGATGLRYIKKLKLDIKYEN' A
#
# COMPACT_ATOMS: atom_id res chain seq x y z
N MET A 1 -17.13 -13.23 -12.45
CA MET A 1 -15.94 -12.46 -12.86
C MET A 1 -14.80 -13.44 -13.03
N ASP A 2 -14.02 -13.31 -14.08
CA ASP A 2 -12.90 -14.22 -14.35
C ASP A 2 -11.87 -14.12 -13.21
N ARG A 3 -11.41 -15.26 -12.66
CA ARG A 3 -10.48 -15.25 -11.50
C ARG A 3 -9.20 -14.48 -11.82
N GLU A 4 -8.77 -14.48 -13.09
CA GLU A 4 -7.64 -13.68 -13.56
C GLU A 4 -7.89 -12.17 -13.49
N GLN A 5 -9.11 -11.73 -13.82
CA GLN A 5 -9.49 -10.31 -13.77
C GLN A 5 -9.44 -9.78 -12.33
N VAL A 6 -9.88 -10.58 -11.35
CA VAL A 6 -9.86 -10.22 -9.93
C VAL A 6 -8.42 -10.02 -9.43
N VAL A 7 -7.48 -10.87 -9.87
CA VAL A 7 -6.06 -10.77 -9.53
C VAL A 7 -5.42 -9.51 -10.11
N VAL A 8 -5.77 -9.13 -11.34
CA VAL A 8 -5.28 -7.89 -11.98
C VAL A 8 -5.78 -6.65 -11.25
N VAL A 9 -7.07 -6.60 -10.91
CA VAL A 9 -7.65 -5.48 -10.16
C VAL A 9 -7.03 -5.37 -8.77
N ALA A 10 -6.88 -6.49 -8.05
CA ALA A 10 -6.25 -6.48 -6.73
C ALA A 10 -4.80 -5.97 -6.78
N LYS A 11 -4.05 -6.31 -7.83
CA LYS A 11 -2.68 -5.84 -8.03
C LYS A 11 -2.65 -4.32 -8.29
N LEU A 12 -3.58 -3.82 -9.10
CA LEU A 12 -3.71 -2.39 -9.36
C LEU A 12 -4.03 -1.62 -8.06
N VAL A 13 -4.98 -2.12 -7.27
CA VAL A 13 -5.35 -1.52 -5.98
C VAL A 13 -4.16 -1.51 -5.02
N ALA A 14 -3.39 -2.59 -4.94
CA ALA A 14 -2.19 -2.64 -4.10
C ALA A 14 -1.13 -1.60 -4.52
N TYR A 15 -0.92 -1.41 -5.83
CA TYR A 15 -0.03 -0.36 -6.33
C TYR A 15 -0.52 1.04 -5.97
N VAL A 16 -1.82 1.30 -6.09
CA VAL A 16 -2.42 2.60 -5.70
C VAL A 16 -2.23 2.86 -4.21
N LEU A 17 -2.44 1.85 -3.35
CA LEU A 17 -2.19 1.95 -1.90
C LEU A 17 -0.73 2.28 -1.58
N ILE A 18 0.23 1.63 -2.25
CA ILE A 18 1.66 1.89 -2.06
C ILE A 18 2.01 3.33 -2.47
N ILE A 19 1.54 3.78 -3.64
CA ILE A 19 1.79 5.14 -4.14
C ILE A 19 1.19 6.18 -3.19
N ALA A 20 -0.05 5.98 -2.75
CA ALA A 20 -0.70 6.87 -1.80
C ALA A 20 0.06 6.95 -0.47
N GLY A 21 0.50 5.80 0.06
CA GLY A 21 1.32 5.75 1.28
C GLY A 21 2.66 6.49 1.14
N ILE A 22 3.33 6.36 -0.01
CA ILE A 22 4.60 7.08 -0.29
C ILE A 22 4.37 8.59 -0.34
N ILE A 23 3.35 9.06 -1.06
CA ILE A 23 3.04 10.49 -1.16
C ILE A 23 2.71 11.06 0.23
N MET A 24 1.95 10.32 1.03
CA MET A 24 1.56 10.73 2.37
C MET A 24 2.76 10.82 3.32
N LEU A 25 3.67 9.85 3.28
CA LEU A 25 4.94 9.90 4.03
C LEU A 25 5.82 11.07 3.58
N PHE A 26 5.93 11.31 2.27
CA PHE A 26 6.73 12.40 1.75
C PHE A 26 6.19 13.77 2.22
N ALA A 27 4.87 13.95 2.16
CA ALA A 27 4.21 15.15 2.67
C ALA A 27 4.39 15.34 4.19
N ALA A 28 4.30 14.25 4.96
CA ALA A 28 4.49 14.31 6.40
C ALA A 28 5.94 14.65 6.78
N ILE A 29 6.93 14.08 6.08
CA ILE A 29 8.36 14.42 6.27
C ILE A 29 8.61 15.89 5.92
N MET A 30 8.09 16.36 4.78
CA MET A 30 8.17 17.77 4.38
C MET A 30 7.54 18.70 5.44
N SER A 31 6.39 18.32 6.00
CA SER A 31 5.76 19.08 7.08
C SER A 31 6.59 19.12 8.36
N LEU A 32 7.35 18.05 8.64
CA LEU A 32 8.21 17.97 9.83
C LEU A 32 9.44 18.88 9.73
N ILE A 33 9.99 19.08 8.52
CA ILE A 33 11.17 19.93 8.28
C ILE A 33 10.82 21.41 8.08
N THR A 34 9.59 21.73 7.69
CA THR A 34 9.18 23.10 7.33
C THR A 34 8.64 23.91 8.52
N GLY A 35 8.26 23.25 9.62
CA GLY A 35 7.68 23.93 10.79
C GLY A 35 7.75 23.09 12.07
N PRO A 36 7.37 23.65 13.22
CA PRO A 36 7.45 22.95 14.50
C PRO A 36 6.60 21.68 14.47
N GLY A 37 7.21 20.56 14.88
CA GLY A 37 6.60 19.24 14.85
C GLY A 37 5.30 19.19 15.65
N ASN A 38 4.20 18.88 14.96
CA ASN A 38 2.87 18.71 15.56
C ASN A 38 2.59 17.20 15.71
N LEU A 39 1.95 16.79 16.81
CA LEU A 39 1.44 15.43 17.05
C LEU A 39 0.60 14.90 15.88
N VAL A 40 -0.08 15.79 15.17
CA VAL A 40 -0.81 15.46 13.94
C VAL A 40 0.10 14.85 12.87
N VAL A 41 1.30 15.40 12.66
CA VAL A 41 2.28 14.91 11.68
C VAL A 41 2.78 13.52 12.05
N VAL A 42 2.99 13.25 13.34
CA VAL A 42 3.36 11.90 13.83
C VAL A 42 2.25 10.89 13.51
N GLY A 43 0.98 11.28 13.71
CA GLY A 43 -0.18 10.47 13.32
C GLY A 43 -0.20 10.14 11.83
N TRP A 44 0.08 11.12 10.96
CA TRP A 44 0.16 10.92 9.51
C TRP A 44 1.29 9.97 9.09
N ILE A 45 2.45 10.03 9.76
CA ILE A 45 3.57 9.11 9.48
C ILE A 45 3.18 7.67 9.83
N ILE A 46 2.60 7.45 11.01
CA ILE A 46 2.15 6.12 11.44
C ILE A 46 1.12 5.56 10.45
N PHE A 47 0.16 6.40 10.04
CA PHE A 47 -0.87 6.01 9.08
C PHE A 47 -0.28 5.69 7.69
N GLY A 48 0.67 6.50 7.21
CA GLY A 48 1.37 6.27 5.94
C GLY A 48 2.16 4.95 5.92
N VAL A 49 2.86 4.62 7.01
CA VAL A 49 3.58 3.34 7.15
C VAL A 49 2.61 2.16 7.16
N LEU A 50 1.48 2.26 7.85
CA LEU A 50 0.45 1.20 7.88
C LEU A 50 -0.12 0.91 6.49
N ILE A 51 -0.48 1.96 5.75
CA ILE A 51 -1.01 1.85 4.37
C ILE A 51 0.00 1.17 3.45
N LEU A 52 1.28 1.53 3.56
CA LEU A 52 2.37 0.89 2.82
C LEU A 52 2.53 -0.58 3.18
N GLY A 53 2.48 -0.91 4.47
CA GLY A 53 2.54 -2.28 4.97
C GLY A 53 1.40 -3.16 4.43
N ILE A 54 0.18 -2.60 4.38
CA ILE A 54 -1.00 -3.29 3.82
C ILE A 54 -0.85 -3.48 2.31
N GLY A 55 -0.43 -2.45 1.57
CA GLY A 55 -0.20 -2.55 0.12
C GLY A 55 0.85 -3.61 -0.23
N ALA A 56 1.98 -3.62 0.48
CA ALA A 56 3.04 -4.61 0.29
C ALA A 56 2.60 -6.04 0.65
N THR A 57 1.91 -6.20 1.76
CA THR A 57 1.38 -7.51 2.19
C THR A 57 0.33 -8.02 1.23
N GLY A 58 -0.60 -7.16 0.78
CA GLY A 58 -1.59 -7.48 -0.24
C GLY A 58 -0.95 -7.97 -1.53
N LEU A 59 0.13 -7.34 -1.98
CA LEU A 59 0.87 -7.75 -3.18
C LEU A 59 1.51 -9.14 -3.02
N ARG A 60 1.99 -9.47 -1.82
CA ARG A 60 2.52 -10.80 -1.49
C ARG A 60 1.43 -11.87 -1.48
N TYR A 61 0.26 -11.56 -0.93
CA TYR A 61 -0.90 -12.46 -0.97
C TYR A 61 -1.42 -12.69 -2.39
N ILE A 62 -1.49 -11.64 -3.22
CA ILE A 62 -1.88 -11.76 -4.64
C ILE A 62 -0.92 -12.69 -5.40
N LYS A 63 0.39 -12.58 -5.15
CA LYS A 63 1.39 -13.51 -5.73
C LYS A 63 1.13 -14.95 -5.32
N LYS A 64 0.76 -15.18 -4.05
CA LYS A 64 0.46 -16.51 -3.52
C LYS A 64 -0.82 -17.09 -4.13
N LEU A 65 -1.89 -16.29 -4.21
CA LEU A 65 -3.14 -16.67 -4.88
C LEU A 65 -2.93 -17.02 -6.36
N LYS A 66 -2.10 -16.24 -7.07
CA LYS A 66 -1.79 -16.48 -8.48
C LYS A 66 -0.98 -17.78 -8.67
N LEU A 67 -0.12 -18.12 -7.71
CA LEU A 67 0.58 -19.41 -7.69
C LEU A 67 -0.41 -20.56 -7.48
N ASP A 68 -1.29 -20.48 -6.48
CA ASP A 68 -2.28 -21.55 -6.20
C ASP A 68 -3.17 -21.84 -7.42
N ILE A 69 -3.65 -20.82 -8.13
CA ILE A 69 -4.45 -20.97 -9.37
C ILE A 69 -3.65 -21.69 -10.47
N LYS A 70 -2.33 -21.47 -10.56
CA LYS A 70 -1.48 -22.06 -11.59
C LYS A 70 -1.17 -23.55 -11.32
N TYR A 71 -1.35 -24.01 -10.09
CA TYR A 71 -1.13 -25.42 -9.69
C TYR A 71 -2.43 -26.24 -9.63
N GLU A 72 -3.59 -25.60 -9.75
CA GLU A 72 -4.91 -26.25 -9.76
C GLU A 72 -5.39 -26.60 -11.19
N ASN A 73 -4.61 -26.23 -12.22
CA ASN A 73 -4.86 -26.47 -13.64
C ASN A 73 -3.79 -27.40 -14.23
#